data_AF-A0A5Q0M519-F1
#
_entry.id   AF-A0A5Q0M519-F1
#
_cell.length_a   1.000
_cell.length_b   1.000
_cell.length_c   1.000
_cell.angle_alpha   90.00
_cell.angle_beta   90.00
_cell.angle_gamma   90.00
#
_symmetry.space_group_name_H-M   'P 1'
#
loop_
_entity.id
_entity.type
_entity.pdbx_description
1 polymer ?
#
loop_
_entity_poly.entity_id
_entity_poly.type
_entity_poly.pdbx_seq_one_letter_code
_entity_poly.pdbx_strand_id
1 'polypeptide(L)'
;MPTTLTEKTFPQIFTSSGGVGGTVVNDQGKVVPAAAPAFDYDPVTKAPRGLRFRGPARTNLLIGSQILAGLAEGTTPPAVASTTVDGESCVAATFTSASAVGYAGSRVRSTTAVGANVVAGTVYSTSAYVKLSRPLTGGESINVYYTGASGMGGFLISAANSGQFVDRFARVITQSATPVGTGGVYPVVHTAGPLTSNLTVWFCKGQIEAASEASSYIPTTTAAVARSVDQVWIPNLQQAPWFNQAEGTMLMKFVQRAMPATAMLFGITSAASANDRMLVYLGGAGGASSVAANVFRAGVQQASLSVPNSAAPLGTLRKVAASWKLGRLVVQVDELPPTVSGVPALPAYVAPTFWLGQRNGGGDPMDGEILDFAYWPKAANAAEIAAITPDTELIAG
;
A
#
# COMPACT_ATOMS: atom_id res chain seq x y z
N MET A 1 -22.22 32.82 17.11
CA MET A 1 -21.17 33.50 16.32
C MET A 1 -20.74 32.54 15.23
N PRO A 2 -20.73 32.93 13.95
CA PRO A 2 -20.21 32.07 12.90
C PRO A 2 -18.71 31.85 13.18
N THR A 3 -18.33 30.64 13.52
CA THR A 3 -16.92 30.26 13.62
C THR A 3 -16.36 30.28 12.20
N THR A 4 -15.50 31.26 11.90
CA THR A 4 -14.78 31.27 10.63
C THR A 4 -13.77 30.12 10.66
N LEU A 5 -14.11 29.00 10.01
CA LEU A 5 -13.17 27.91 9.79
C LEU A 5 -12.05 28.43 8.89
N THR A 6 -10.81 28.32 9.37
CA THR A 6 -9.63 28.66 8.57
C THR A 6 -9.15 27.40 7.88
N GLU A 7 -9.22 27.38 6.55
CA GLU A 7 -8.66 26.28 5.76
C GLU A 7 -7.14 26.22 5.96
N LYS A 8 -6.63 25.00 6.11
CA LYS A 8 -5.20 24.71 6.25
C LYS A 8 -4.83 23.59 5.29
N THR A 9 -3.64 23.70 4.71
CA THR A 9 -3.09 22.61 3.90
C THR A 9 -2.57 21.49 4.79
N PHE A 10 -2.45 20.28 4.24
CA PHE A 10 -1.93 19.13 5.01
C PHE A 10 -0.57 19.41 5.67
N PRO A 11 0.44 19.99 5.00
CA PRO A 11 1.73 20.31 5.63
C PRO A 11 1.68 21.41 6.71
N GLN A 12 0.59 22.20 6.79
CA GLN A 12 0.40 23.17 7.87
C GLN A 12 -0.09 22.53 9.16
N ILE A 13 -0.63 21.31 9.10
CA ILE A 13 -1.14 20.56 10.26
C ILE A 13 -0.21 19.39 10.58
N PHE A 14 0.15 18.61 9.56
CA PHE A 14 0.89 17.36 9.70
C PHE A 14 2.34 17.48 9.27
N THR A 15 3.22 16.86 10.05
CA THR A 15 4.57 16.51 9.62
C THR A 15 4.53 15.14 8.94
N SER A 16 5.29 14.97 7.86
CA SER A 16 5.44 13.67 7.19
C SER A 16 6.91 13.39 6.88
N SER A 17 7.29 12.12 6.93
CA SER A 17 8.62 11.65 6.56
C SER A 17 8.59 10.15 6.22
N GLY A 18 9.76 9.61 5.86
CA GLY A 18 9.90 8.19 5.56
C GLY A 18 9.31 7.80 4.21
N GLY A 19 9.57 6.59 3.72
CA GLY A 19 9.15 6.19 2.39
C GLY A 19 10.05 6.66 1.24
N VAL A 20 11.23 7.22 1.56
CA VAL A 20 12.33 7.44 0.60
C VAL A 20 12.54 6.17 -0.22
N GLY A 21 12.64 6.31 -1.54
CA GLY A 21 12.76 5.17 -2.46
C GLY A 21 11.43 4.52 -2.86
N GLY A 22 10.28 4.99 -2.35
CA GLY A 22 8.97 4.52 -2.82
C GLY A 22 8.37 5.39 -3.93
N THR A 23 7.23 4.93 -4.45
CA THR A 23 6.45 5.65 -5.47
C THR A 23 4.96 5.73 -5.15
N VAL A 24 4.27 6.68 -5.77
CA VAL A 24 2.79 6.77 -5.84
C VAL A 24 2.36 6.96 -7.29
N VAL A 25 1.06 6.81 -7.58
CA VAL A 25 0.44 7.22 -8.83
C VAL A 25 -0.03 8.67 -8.68
N ASN A 26 0.38 9.57 -9.57
CA ASN A 26 -0.08 10.96 -9.57
C ASN A 26 -1.46 11.13 -10.24
N ASP A 27 -1.99 12.35 -10.22
CA ASP A 27 -3.24 12.78 -10.86
C ASP A 27 -3.31 12.53 -12.38
N GLN A 28 -2.18 12.31 -13.04
CA GLN A 28 -2.11 11.93 -14.44
C GLN A 28 -2.14 10.42 -14.67
N GLY A 29 -2.17 9.61 -13.61
CA GLY A 29 -2.10 8.14 -13.69
C GLY A 29 -0.67 7.59 -13.84
N LYS A 30 0.36 8.40 -13.58
CA LYS A 30 1.77 8.02 -13.74
C LYS A 30 2.43 7.67 -12.42
N VAL A 31 3.32 6.68 -12.44
CA VAL A 31 4.11 6.28 -11.26
C VAL A 31 5.27 7.26 -11.06
N VAL A 32 5.27 7.98 -9.94
CA VAL A 32 6.27 9.01 -9.61
C VAL A 32 6.94 8.72 -8.26
N PRO A 33 8.21 9.14 -8.05
CA PRO A 33 8.87 9.04 -6.75
C PRO A 33 8.10 9.77 -5.64
N ALA A 34 8.09 9.22 -4.44
CA ALA A 34 7.50 9.85 -3.25
C ALA A 34 8.35 9.54 -2.01
N ALA A 35 8.95 10.57 -1.42
CA ALA A 35 9.86 10.46 -0.26
C ALA A 35 9.16 10.59 1.11
N ALA A 36 7.82 10.65 1.10
CA ALA A 36 6.88 10.73 2.22
C ALA A 36 5.54 10.14 1.75
N PRO A 37 4.60 9.82 2.67
CA PRO A 37 3.20 9.61 2.33
C PRO A 37 2.69 10.72 1.43
N ALA A 38 2.03 10.34 0.34
CA ALA A 38 1.54 11.25 -0.68
C ALA A 38 0.16 10.79 -1.17
N PHE A 39 -0.60 11.73 -1.75
CA PHE A 39 -1.89 11.41 -2.35
C PHE A 39 -1.68 10.48 -3.56
N ASP A 40 -2.38 9.35 -3.56
CA ASP A 40 -2.36 8.34 -4.61
C ASP A 40 -3.66 8.39 -5.42
N TYR A 41 -3.56 7.96 -6.68
CA TYR A 41 -4.64 8.06 -7.64
C TYR A 41 -4.87 6.72 -8.32
N ASP A 42 -6.10 6.51 -8.78
CA ASP A 42 -6.40 5.38 -9.63
C ASP A 42 -5.68 5.56 -10.99
N PRO A 43 -4.80 4.63 -11.41
CA PRO A 43 -4.08 4.79 -12.66
C PRO A 43 -4.98 4.66 -13.90
N VAL A 44 -6.27 4.26 -13.78
CA VAL A 44 -7.25 4.21 -14.87
C VAL A 44 -8.06 5.49 -14.85
N THR A 45 -8.78 5.70 -13.76
CA THR A 45 -9.84 6.70 -13.67
C THR A 45 -9.30 8.06 -13.27
N LYS A 46 -8.05 8.11 -12.80
CA LYS A 46 -7.39 9.30 -12.23
C LYS A 46 -8.14 9.86 -11.03
N ALA A 47 -9.06 9.08 -10.44
CA ALA A 47 -9.75 9.46 -9.25
C ALA A 47 -8.79 9.42 -8.05
N PRO A 48 -8.85 10.40 -7.13
CA PRO A 48 -8.06 10.37 -5.91
C PRO A 48 -8.45 9.16 -5.05
N ARG A 49 -7.47 8.48 -4.49
CA ARG A 49 -7.66 7.33 -3.58
C ARG A 49 -7.39 7.67 -2.12
N GLY A 50 -6.75 8.81 -1.85
CA GLY A 50 -6.41 9.27 -0.50
C GLY A 50 -4.90 9.31 -0.25
N LEU A 51 -4.51 9.57 0.99
CA LEU A 51 -3.13 9.60 1.44
C LEU A 51 -2.58 8.17 1.58
N ARG A 52 -1.56 7.84 0.78
CA ARG A 52 -0.99 6.49 0.70
C ARG A 52 0.06 6.25 1.78
N PHE A 53 -0.16 5.17 2.54
CA PHE A 53 0.85 4.54 3.40
C PHE A 53 1.26 3.21 2.77
N ARG A 54 2.56 2.99 2.63
CA ARG A 54 3.14 1.85 1.91
C ARG A 54 3.58 0.73 2.85
N GLY A 55 3.14 0.74 4.11
CA GLY A 55 3.41 -0.33 5.07
C GLY A 55 4.87 -0.42 5.52
N PRO A 56 5.33 -1.62 5.94
CA PRO A 56 6.66 -1.83 6.50
C PRO A 56 7.77 -1.53 5.50
N ALA A 57 9.01 -1.42 6.00
CA ALA A 57 10.17 -1.29 5.14
C ALA A 57 10.28 -2.48 4.19
N ARG A 58 10.66 -2.20 2.96
CA ARG A 58 10.71 -3.17 1.86
C ARG A 58 11.91 -2.91 0.98
N THR A 59 12.49 -3.95 0.42
CA THR A 59 13.69 -3.86 -0.42
C THR A 59 13.42 -4.53 -1.75
N ASN A 60 13.57 -3.77 -2.83
CA ASN A 60 13.58 -4.37 -4.16
C ASN A 60 14.97 -4.94 -4.44
N LEU A 61 15.02 -6.25 -4.61
CA LEU A 61 16.24 -7.02 -4.86
C LEU A 61 16.64 -7.03 -6.33
N LEU A 62 15.73 -6.66 -7.24
CA LEU A 62 16.05 -6.54 -8.65
C LEU A 62 16.92 -5.29 -8.84
N ILE A 63 18.17 -5.47 -9.28
CA ILE A 63 19.07 -4.38 -9.63
C ILE A 63 18.72 -3.86 -11.03
N GLY A 64 18.80 -2.55 -11.23
CA GLY A 64 18.37 -1.89 -12.46
C GLY A 64 16.90 -2.15 -12.73
N SER A 65 16.05 -1.87 -11.73
CA SER A 65 14.64 -2.22 -11.77
C SER A 65 13.85 -1.49 -12.84
N GLN A 66 14.39 -0.39 -13.39
CA GLN A 66 13.97 0.14 -14.68
C GLN A 66 14.62 -0.71 -15.80
N ILE A 67 13.82 -1.49 -16.51
CA ILE A 67 14.30 -2.34 -17.61
C ILE A 67 14.48 -1.50 -18.86
N LEU A 68 15.74 -1.24 -19.19
CA LEU A 68 16.14 -0.44 -20.35
C LEU A 68 16.58 -1.28 -21.55
N ALA A 69 16.88 -2.57 -21.37
CA ALA A 69 17.34 -3.45 -22.44
C ALA A 69 16.88 -4.90 -22.23
N GLY A 70 16.45 -5.54 -23.31
CA GLY A 70 15.97 -6.92 -23.32
C GLY A 70 16.78 -7.81 -24.24
N LEU A 71 16.86 -9.10 -23.93
CA LEU A 71 17.45 -10.13 -24.77
C LEU A 71 16.34 -11.02 -25.33
N ALA A 72 16.21 -11.05 -26.65
CA ALA A 72 15.29 -11.93 -27.37
C ALA A 72 15.85 -13.36 -27.41
N GLU A 73 15.01 -14.36 -27.14
CA GLU A 73 15.39 -15.78 -27.15
C GLU A 73 14.22 -16.65 -27.63
N GLY A 74 14.52 -17.93 -27.94
CA GLY A 74 13.56 -18.93 -28.36
C GLY A 74 13.80 -19.43 -29.78
N THR A 75 12.95 -20.33 -30.27
CA THR A 75 12.99 -20.82 -31.66
C THR A 75 12.57 -19.76 -32.67
N THR A 76 11.68 -18.86 -32.27
CA THR A 76 11.28 -17.67 -33.05
C THR A 76 11.33 -16.44 -32.14
N PRO A 77 12.53 -15.90 -31.87
CA PRO A 77 12.69 -14.76 -30.96
C PRO A 77 11.88 -13.54 -31.43
N PRO A 78 11.30 -12.74 -30.50
CA PRO A 78 10.63 -11.49 -30.86
C PRO A 78 11.65 -10.43 -31.30
N ALA A 79 11.18 -9.42 -32.02
CA ALA A 79 11.97 -8.21 -32.21
C ALA A 79 12.01 -7.41 -30.90
N VAL A 80 13.19 -6.96 -30.48
CA VAL A 80 13.37 -6.22 -29.21
C VAL A 80 14.05 -4.89 -29.45
N ALA A 81 13.51 -3.83 -28.86
CA ALA A 81 14.07 -2.49 -28.90
C ALA A 81 13.93 -1.78 -27.54
N SER A 82 14.81 -0.82 -27.27
CA SER A 82 14.66 0.13 -26.18
C SER A 82 13.89 1.34 -26.69
N THR A 83 12.87 1.80 -25.97
CA THR A 83 12.03 2.93 -26.38
C THR A 83 11.49 3.70 -25.17
N THR A 84 10.87 4.84 -25.43
CA THR A 84 10.11 5.59 -24.42
C THR A 84 8.65 5.63 -24.84
N VAL A 85 7.75 5.13 -23.99
CA VAL A 85 6.30 5.15 -24.20
C VAL A 85 5.63 5.82 -23.01
N ASP A 86 4.72 6.76 -23.25
CA ASP A 86 4.04 7.56 -22.22
C ASP A 86 4.97 8.31 -21.23
N GLY A 87 6.23 8.51 -21.63
CA GLY A 87 7.29 9.09 -20.80
C GLY A 87 8.08 8.07 -19.96
N GLU A 88 7.83 6.77 -20.12
CA GLU A 88 8.53 5.69 -19.44
C GLU A 88 9.51 5.01 -20.39
N SER A 89 10.78 4.89 -19.98
CA SER A 89 11.79 4.14 -20.76
C SER A 89 11.63 2.64 -20.53
N CYS A 90 11.47 1.88 -21.61
CA CYS A 90 11.05 0.49 -21.56
C CYS A 90 11.77 -0.36 -22.60
N VAL A 91 11.71 -1.67 -22.39
CA VAL A 91 11.88 -2.64 -23.46
C VAL A 91 10.57 -2.79 -24.20
N ALA A 92 10.59 -2.68 -25.52
CA ALA A 92 9.52 -3.08 -26.42
C ALA A 92 9.86 -4.43 -27.05
N ALA A 93 9.01 -5.43 -26.85
CA ALA A 93 9.13 -6.73 -27.51
C ALA A 93 7.95 -6.97 -28.43
N THR A 94 8.21 -7.06 -29.72
CA THR A 94 7.19 -7.31 -30.75
C THR A 94 7.20 -8.78 -31.14
N PHE A 95 6.15 -9.47 -30.73
CA PHE A 95 5.83 -10.84 -31.14
C PHE A 95 4.97 -10.78 -32.40
N THR A 96 5.21 -11.70 -33.34
CA THR A 96 4.42 -11.83 -34.57
C THR A 96 3.49 -13.04 -34.48
N SER A 97 2.54 -13.17 -35.42
CA SER A 97 1.70 -14.37 -35.54
C SER A 97 2.49 -15.65 -35.82
N ALA A 98 3.74 -15.53 -36.31
CA ALA A 98 4.65 -16.66 -36.51
C ALA A 98 5.41 -17.05 -35.23
N SER A 99 5.21 -16.34 -34.12
CA SER A 99 5.88 -16.66 -32.85
C SER A 99 5.43 -18.02 -32.33
N ALA A 100 6.38 -18.94 -32.19
CA ALA A 100 6.19 -20.20 -31.51
C ALA A 100 5.71 -19.96 -30.06
N VAL A 101 4.77 -20.80 -29.63
CA VAL A 101 4.13 -20.68 -28.31
C VAL A 101 5.03 -21.26 -27.23
N GLY A 102 4.98 -20.64 -26.05
CA GLY A 102 5.62 -21.12 -24.83
C GLY A 102 6.99 -20.50 -24.60
N TYR A 103 7.51 -20.71 -23.40
CA TYR A 103 8.77 -20.13 -22.93
C TYR A 103 9.97 -20.45 -23.86
N ALA A 104 10.03 -21.66 -24.39
CA ALA A 104 11.07 -22.08 -25.33
C ALA A 104 10.85 -21.56 -26.77
N GLY A 105 9.63 -21.14 -27.10
CA GLY A 105 9.23 -20.70 -28.43
C GLY A 105 9.64 -19.26 -28.72
N SER A 106 9.10 -18.31 -27.96
CA SER A 106 9.37 -16.88 -28.18
C SER A 106 9.34 -16.12 -26.86
N ARG A 107 10.48 -15.55 -26.46
CA ARG A 107 10.59 -14.80 -25.20
C ARG A 107 11.53 -13.61 -25.30
N VAL A 108 11.33 -12.67 -24.38
CA VAL A 108 12.28 -11.61 -24.05
C VAL A 108 12.56 -11.65 -22.55
N ARG A 109 13.83 -11.54 -22.15
CA ARG A 109 14.22 -11.36 -20.74
C ARG A 109 14.92 -10.03 -20.53
N SER A 110 14.91 -9.52 -19.29
CA SER A 110 15.79 -8.39 -18.94
C SER A 110 17.27 -8.76 -19.09
N THR A 111 18.08 -7.80 -19.54
CA THR A 111 19.55 -7.93 -19.66
C THR A 111 20.31 -7.50 -18.40
N THR A 112 19.62 -7.01 -17.35
CA THR A 112 20.28 -6.60 -16.11
C THR A 112 21.17 -7.75 -15.59
N ALA A 113 22.47 -7.45 -15.46
CA ALA A 113 23.57 -8.43 -15.49
C ALA A 113 23.58 -9.46 -14.35
N VAL A 114 22.77 -9.26 -13.32
CA VAL A 114 22.38 -10.30 -12.36
C VAL A 114 20.92 -9.99 -12.02
N GLY A 115 20.05 -10.99 -12.13
CA GLY A 115 18.71 -10.90 -11.55
C GLY A 115 18.77 -10.62 -10.04
N ALA A 116 17.63 -10.55 -9.35
CA ALA A 116 17.67 -10.60 -7.89
C ALA A 116 18.22 -11.96 -7.45
N ASN A 117 19.21 -11.96 -6.55
CA ASN A 117 19.62 -13.20 -5.89
C ASN A 117 18.54 -13.63 -4.91
N VAL A 118 17.93 -14.78 -5.16
CA VAL A 118 16.97 -15.42 -4.26
C VAL A 118 17.64 -16.56 -3.50
N VAL A 119 17.14 -16.84 -2.30
CA VAL A 119 17.63 -17.93 -1.44
C VAL A 119 16.54 -18.98 -1.32
N ALA A 120 16.91 -20.25 -1.52
CA ALA A 120 16.00 -21.38 -1.37
C ALA A 120 15.28 -21.35 -0.02
N GLY A 121 13.98 -21.66 -0.01
CA GLY A 121 13.16 -21.69 1.20
C GLY A 121 12.66 -20.31 1.71
N THR A 122 13.02 -19.20 1.07
CA THR A 122 12.49 -17.87 1.40
C THR A 122 11.32 -17.50 0.50
N VAL A 123 10.20 -17.02 1.04
CA VAL A 123 9.07 -16.54 0.23
C VAL A 123 9.41 -15.20 -0.40
N TYR A 124 9.20 -15.07 -1.72
CA TYR A 124 9.31 -13.80 -2.42
C TYR A 124 8.03 -13.46 -3.19
N SER A 125 7.80 -12.18 -3.37
CA SER A 125 6.80 -11.62 -4.27
C SER A 125 7.50 -10.95 -5.44
N THR A 126 6.87 -11.00 -6.62
CA THR A 126 7.39 -10.33 -7.81
C THR A 126 6.31 -9.56 -8.53
N SER A 127 6.71 -8.50 -9.23
CA SER A 127 5.78 -7.68 -10.00
C SER A 127 6.47 -6.96 -11.13
N ALA A 128 5.74 -6.61 -12.18
CA ALA A 128 6.25 -5.81 -13.28
C ALA A 128 5.20 -4.84 -13.80
N TYR A 129 5.64 -3.75 -14.43
CA TYR A 129 4.75 -2.86 -15.18
C TYR A 129 4.82 -3.20 -16.67
N VAL A 130 3.65 -3.47 -17.24
CA VAL A 130 3.51 -3.86 -18.65
C VAL A 130 2.40 -3.07 -19.35
N LYS A 131 2.59 -2.85 -20.66
CA LYS A 131 1.59 -2.28 -21.57
C LYS A 131 1.58 -3.10 -22.87
N LEU A 132 0.43 -3.22 -23.51
CA LEU A 132 0.22 -3.93 -24.77
C LEU A 132 -0.15 -2.95 -25.88
N SER A 133 0.27 -3.22 -27.12
CA SER A 133 -0.12 -2.39 -28.27
C SER A 133 -1.58 -2.54 -28.68
N ARG A 134 -2.24 -3.61 -28.23
CA ARG A 134 -3.64 -3.94 -28.54
C ARG A 134 -4.19 -4.93 -27.51
N PRO A 135 -5.52 -5.05 -27.36
CA PRO A 135 -6.09 -6.15 -26.60
C PRO A 135 -5.80 -7.48 -27.28
N LEU A 136 -5.73 -8.53 -26.46
CA LEU A 136 -5.66 -9.92 -26.90
C LEU A 136 -7.06 -10.43 -27.23
N THR A 137 -7.15 -11.38 -28.16
CA THR A 137 -8.41 -11.89 -28.70
C THR A 137 -8.40 -13.41 -28.78
N GLY A 138 -9.56 -14.06 -28.64
CA GLY A 138 -9.67 -15.52 -28.75
C GLY A 138 -8.70 -16.26 -27.82
N GLY A 139 -7.88 -17.15 -28.39
CA GLY A 139 -6.88 -17.95 -27.66
C GLY A 139 -5.52 -17.24 -27.44
N GLU A 140 -5.40 -15.96 -27.78
CA GLU A 140 -4.16 -15.20 -27.58
C GLU A 140 -3.84 -15.04 -26.10
N SER A 141 -2.59 -15.32 -25.73
CA SER A 141 -2.09 -15.04 -24.39
C SER A 141 -0.58 -14.84 -24.36
N ILE A 142 -0.13 -14.05 -23.40
CA ILE A 142 1.27 -13.90 -23.01
C ILE A 142 1.39 -14.14 -21.52
N ASN A 143 2.60 -14.45 -21.05
CA ASN A 143 2.87 -14.61 -19.63
C ASN A 143 4.02 -13.71 -19.21
N VAL A 144 3.79 -12.90 -18.17
CA VAL A 144 4.84 -12.14 -17.48
C VAL A 144 5.33 -13.00 -16.33
N TYR A 145 6.59 -13.40 -16.40
CA TYR A 145 7.15 -14.49 -15.62
C TYR A 145 8.47 -14.07 -14.98
N TYR A 146 8.79 -14.60 -13.81
CA TYR A 146 10.11 -14.43 -13.18
C TYR A 146 10.82 -15.77 -13.08
N THR A 147 12.05 -15.85 -13.56
CA THR A 147 12.80 -17.12 -13.65
C THR A 147 14.32 -16.92 -13.62
N GLY A 148 15.06 -18.02 -13.66
CA GLY A 148 16.51 -18.07 -13.62
C GLY A 148 16.91 -19.32 -12.85
N ALA A 149 17.53 -19.14 -11.69
CA ALA A 149 17.87 -20.26 -10.79
C ALA A 149 16.65 -21.02 -10.25
N SER A 150 15.49 -20.36 -10.19
CA SER A 150 14.19 -20.96 -9.82
C SER A 150 13.06 -20.20 -10.51
N GLY A 151 11.97 -20.89 -10.82
CA GLY A 151 10.74 -20.25 -11.27
C GLY A 151 10.01 -19.56 -10.10
N MET A 152 9.59 -18.31 -10.30
CA MET A 152 8.96 -17.47 -9.27
C MET A 152 7.49 -17.17 -9.57
N GLY A 153 6.83 -18.03 -10.34
CA GLY A 153 5.46 -17.82 -10.79
C GLY A 153 5.33 -16.81 -11.94
N GLY A 154 4.13 -16.74 -12.50
CA GLY A 154 3.81 -15.86 -13.63
C GLY A 154 2.41 -15.28 -13.54
N PHE A 155 2.16 -14.28 -14.37
CA PHE A 155 0.85 -13.68 -14.57
C PHE A 155 0.45 -13.84 -16.05
N LEU A 156 -0.58 -14.64 -16.29
CA LEU A 156 -1.13 -14.85 -17.63
C LEU A 156 -2.01 -13.68 -18.03
N ILE A 157 -1.61 -12.97 -19.09
CA ILE A 157 -2.45 -11.98 -19.76
C ILE A 157 -3.08 -12.67 -20.96
N SER A 158 -4.42 -12.71 -20.99
CA SER A 158 -5.22 -13.37 -22.02
C SER A 158 -6.28 -12.42 -22.57
N ALA A 159 -7.06 -12.86 -23.55
CA ALA A 159 -8.20 -12.10 -24.05
C ALA A 159 -9.15 -11.62 -22.92
N ALA A 160 -9.33 -12.41 -21.87
CA ALA A 160 -10.23 -12.09 -20.76
C ALA A 160 -9.80 -10.90 -19.89
N ASN A 161 -8.51 -10.57 -19.83
CA ASN A 161 -7.99 -9.54 -18.91
C ASN A 161 -7.06 -8.50 -19.58
N SER A 162 -6.76 -8.66 -20.87
CA SER A 162 -5.79 -7.84 -21.60
C SER A 162 -6.20 -6.37 -21.76
N GLY A 163 -7.49 -6.05 -21.73
CA GLY A 163 -7.99 -4.69 -21.96
C GLY A 163 -7.37 -3.64 -21.03
N GLN A 164 -7.08 -4.00 -19.77
CA GLN A 164 -6.50 -3.08 -18.79
C GLN A 164 -5.04 -2.68 -19.07
N PHE A 165 -4.37 -3.36 -20.01
CA PHE A 165 -2.95 -3.17 -20.34
C PHE A 165 -2.73 -2.40 -21.64
N VAL A 166 -3.76 -2.02 -22.40
CA VAL A 166 -3.57 -1.45 -23.75
C VAL A 166 -3.22 0.03 -23.71
N ASP A 167 -3.98 0.82 -22.94
CA ASP A 167 -3.88 2.28 -22.97
C ASP A 167 -2.87 2.86 -21.96
N ARG A 168 -2.26 2.01 -21.14
CA ARG A 168 -1.41 2.42 -20.02
C ARG A 168 -0.52 1.30 -19.53
N PHE A 169 0.50 1.67 -18.75
CA PHE A 169 1.20 0.72 -17.92
C PHE A 169 0.32 0.28 -16.75
N ALA A 170 0.02 -1.01 -16.71
CA ALA A 170 -0.60 -1.64 -15.55
C ALA A 170 0.40 -2.59 -14.88
N ARG A 171 0.32 -2.66 -13.56
CA ARG A 171 1.18 -3.51 -12.77
C ARG A 171 0.61 -4.93 -12.72
N VAL A 172 1.39 -5.89 -13.17
CA VAL A 172 1.18 -7.30 -12.88
C VAL A 172 1.88 -7.66 -11.58
N ILE A 173 1.15 -8.29 -10.66
CA ILE A 173 1.71 -8.94 -9.47
C ILE A 173 1.64 -10.43 -9.76
N THR A 174 2.79 -11.11 -9.75
CA THR A 174 2.80 -12.57 -9.95
C THR A 174 2.42 -13.25 -8.65
N GLN A 175 2.10 -14.54 -8.73
CA GLN A 175 2.00 -15.36 -7.54
C GLN A 175 3.32 -15.36 -6.76
N SER A 176 3.25 -15.20 -5.44
CA SER A 176 4.41 -15.31 -4.55
C SER A 176 4.92 -16.74 -4.55
N ALA A 177 6.24 -16.91 -4.50
CA ALA A 177 6.88 -18.20 -4.66
C ALA A 177 7.99 -18.41 -3.64
N THR A 178 8.14 -19.66 -3.21
CA THR A 178 9.30 -20.12 -2.42
C THR A 178 10.22 -20.87 -3.37
N PRO A 179 11.39 -20.29 -3.74
CA PRO A 179 12.29 -20.93 -4.67
C PRO A 179 12.89 -22.18 -4.03
N VAL A 180 13.11 -23.19 -4.86
CA VAL A 180 13.78 -24.44 -4.47
C VAL A 180 15.29 -24.37 -4.66
N GLY A 181 15.78 -23.40 -5.45
CA GLY A 181 17.19 -23.15 -5.72
C GLY A 181 17.59 -21.72 -5.37
N THR A 182 18.87 -21.55 -4.99
CA THR A 182 19.48 -20.24 -4.75
C THR A 182 20.15 -19.73 -6.02
N GLY A 183 19.96 -18.45 -6.35
CA GLY A 183 20.65 -17.80 -7.46
C GLY A 183 19.87 -16.64 -8.07
N GLY A 184 20.32 -16.17 -9.23
CA GLY A 184 19.73 -15.00 -9.90
C GLY A 184 18.37 -15.30 -10.54
N VAL A 185 17.41 -14.40 -10.33
CA VAL A 185 16.08 -14.42 -10.95
C VAL A 185 15.80 -13.09 -11.65
N TYR A 186 15.28 -13.16 -12.86
CA TYR A 186 14.96 -12.02 -13.70
C TYR A 186 13.56 -12.13 -14.32
N PRO A 187 12.93 -10.99 -14.66
CA PRO A 187 11.68 -10.94 -15.39
C PRO A 187 11.83 -11.35 -16.86
N VAL A 188 10.78 -11.99 -17.37
CA VAL A 188 10.63 -12.50 -18.74
C VAL A 188 9.20 -12.26 -19.21
N VAL A 189 9.03 -11.94 -20.49
CA VAL A 189 7.75 -12.00 -21.19
C VAL A 189 7.85 -13.04 -22.31
N HIS A 190 6.87 -13.91 -22.44
CA HIS A 190 6.79 -14.88 -23.53
C HIS A 190 5.36 -15.08 -24.02
N THR A 191 5.21 -15.60 -25.24
CA THR A 191 3.92 -16.05 -25.77
C THR A 191 3.44 -17.27 -24.99
N ALA A 192 2.21 -17.23 -24.49
CA ALA A 192 1.58 -18.36 -23.79
C ALA A 192 0.50 -19.03 -24.64
N GLY A 193 -0.03 -18.31 -25.64
CA GLY A 193 -0.93 -18.81 -26.65
C GLY A 193 -0.55 -18.27 -28.03
N PRO A 194 -1.11 -18.84 -29.11
CA PRO A 194 -0.84 -18.39 -30.47
C PRO A 194 -1.34 -16.96 -30.67
N LEU A 195 -0.58 -16.16 -31.43
CA LEU A 195 -0.97 -14.80 -31.80
C LEU A 195 -1.59 -14.78 -33.20
N THR A 196 -2.65 -14.01 -33.37
CA THR A 196 -3.34 -13.83 -34.67
C THR A 196 -2.78 -12.66 -35.47
N SER A 197 -2.12 -11.72 -34.80
CA SER A 197 -1.47 -10.55 -35.40
C SER A 197 -0.32 -10.07 -34.50
N ASN A 198 0.48 -9.12 -34.98
CA ASN A 198 1.61 -8.59 -34.21
C ASN A 198 1.13 -7.99 -32.88
N LEU A 199 1.91 -8.23 -31.83
CA LEU A 199 1.69 -7.72 -30.48
C LEU A 199 3.01 -7.14 -29.98
N THR A 200 3.01 -5.85 -29.64
CA THR A 200 4.13 -5.26 -28.90
C THR A 200 3.79 -5.23 -27.42
N VAL A 201 4.70 -5.74 -26.60
CA VAL A 201 4.65 -5.66 -25.16
C VAL A 201 5.74 -4.70 -24.69
N TRP A 202 5.34 -3.63 -24.03
CA TRP A 202 6.27 -2.75 -23.32
C TRP A 202 6.39 -3.22 -21.87
N PHE A 203 7.62 -3.38 -21.42
CA PHE A 203 7.97 -3.89 -20.10
C PHE A 203 9.09 -3.02 -19.51
N CYS A 204 8.81 -2.32 -18.41
CA CYS A 204 9.62 -1.15 -18.01
C CYS A 204 10.15 -1.19 -16.59
N LYS A 205 9.37 -1.76 -15.65
CA LYS A 205 9.70 -1.75 -14.22
C LYS A 205 9.51 -3.14 -13.67
N GLY A 206 10.48 -3.64 -12.91
CA GLY A 206 10.44 -4.96 -12.27
C GLY A 206 10.73 -4.87 -10.78
N GLN A 207 10.22 -5.80 -9.99
CA GLN A 207 10.45 -5.81 -8.55
C GLN A 207 10.39 -7.22 -8.01
N ILE A 208 11.33 -7.54 -7.13
CA ILE A 208 11.42 -8.80 -6.38
C ILE A 208 11.67 -8.44 -4.92
N GLU A 209 10.83 -8.91 -4.00
CA GLU A 209 10.91 -8.60 -2.57
C GLU A 209 10.79 -9.88 -1.74
N ALA A 210 11.57 -10.00 -0.67
CA ALA A 210 11.46 -11.11 0.28
C ALA A 210 10.24 -10.91 1.21
N ALA A 211 9.04 -11.11 0.65
CA ALA A 211 7.75 -10.99 1.33
C ALA A 211 6.67 -11.76 0.55
N SER A 212 5.57 -12.12 1.20
CA SER A 212 4.42 -12.77 0.56
C SER A 212 3.57 -11.82 -0.29
N GLU A 213 3.73 -10.50 -0.16
CA GLU A 213 3.00 -9.49 -0.92
C GLU A 213 3.95 -8.45 -1.54
N ALA A 214 3.62 -8.01 -2.75
CA ALA A 214 4.39 -6.99 -3.46
C ALA A 214 4.01 -5.57 -2.97
N SER A 215 4.98 -4.77 -2.55
CA SER A 215 4.79 -3.38 -2.11
C SER A 215 4.75 -2.41 -3.28
N SER A 216 4.61 -1.09 -3.11
CA SER A 216 4.75 -0.13 -4.23
C SER A 216 6.09 -0.30 -4.95
N TYR A 217 6.22 0.16 -6.20
CA TYR A 217 7.51 0.13 -6.90
C TYR A 217 8.60 0.88 -6.10
N ILE A 218 9.77 0.26 -6.02
CA ILE A 218 10.98 0.78 -5.38
C ILE A 218 12.05 0.82 -6.47
N PRO A 219 12.39 2.00 -7.01
CA PRO A 219 13.42 2.14 -8.02
C PRO A 219 14.79 1.75 -7.48
N THR A 220 15.53 0.98 -8.27
CA THR A 220 16.91 0.59 -8.00
C THR A 220 17.76 0.93 -9.22
N THR A 221 19.04 1.19 -8.97
CA THR A 221 20.01 1.46 -10.03
C THR A 221 21.06 0.35 -10.04
N THR A 222 22.22 0.56 -9.43
CA THR A 222 23.32 -0.43 -9.36
C THR A 222 23.29 -1.27 -8.09
N ALA A 223 22.41 -0.94 -7.15
CA ALA A 223 22.25 -1.65 -5.88
C ALA A 223 20.77 -1.77 -5.50
N ALA A 224 20.46 -2.78 -4.69
CA ALA A 224 19.16 -2.90 -4.04
C ALA A 224 18.94 -1.68 -3.12
N VAL A 225 17.72 -1.16 -3.13
CA VAL A 225 17.34 0.00 -2.32
C VAL A 225 16.20 -0.42 -1.40
N ALA A 226 16.33 -0.06 -0.12
CA ALA A 226 15.27 -0.21 0.86
C ALA A 226 14.43 1.07 0.90
N ARG A 227 13.11 0.90 0.84
CA ARG A 227 12.15 1.94 1.18
C ARG A 227 11.93 1.96 2.69
N SER A 228 12.05 3.12 3.32
CA SER A 228 11.74 3.30 4.74
C SER A 228 10.22 3.31 5.00
N VAL A 229 9.84 3.10 6.26
CA VAL A 229 8.44 3.15 6.68
C VAL A 229 7.89 4.57 6.53
N ASP A 230 6.65 4.68 6.07
CA ASP A 230 5.91 5.92 5.96
C ASP A 230 5.49 6.46 7.33
N GLN A 231 5.65 7.77 7.55
CA GLN A 231 5.33 8.41 8.83
C GLN A 231 4.55 9.71 8.63
N VAL A 232 3.45 9.85 9.37
CA VAL A 232 2.68 11.10 9.49
C VAL A 232 2.34 11.34 10.96
N TRP A 233 2.58 12.57 11.44
CA TRP A 233 2.32 12.92 12.84
C TRP A 233 2.13 14.41 13.08
N ILE A 234 1.57 14.73 14.24
CA ILE A 234 1.54 16.08 14.80
C ILE A 234 2.35 16.04 16.10
N PRO A 235 3.55 16.65 16.15
CA PRO A 235 4.32 16.73 17.37
C PRO A 235 3.67 17.71 18.34
N ASN A 236 3.90 17.54 19.64
CA ASN A 236 3.45 18.46 20.69
C ASN A 236 1.96 18.85 20.57
N LEU A 237 1.10 17.86 20.34
CA LEU A 237 -0.34 18.00 20.12
C LEU A 237 -1.04 18.88 21.17
N GLN A 238 -0.52 18.90 22.41
CA GLN A 238 -1.00 19.78 23.50
C GLN A 238 -0.95 21.29 23.18
N GLN A 239 -0.13 21.71 22.20
CA GLN A 239 -0.07 23.10 21.75
C GLN A 239 -1.12 23.43 20.68
N ALA A 240 -1.81 22.42 20.15
CA ALA A 240 -2.88 22.64 19.18
C ALA A 240 -4.12 23.18 19.92
N PRO A 241 -4.63 24.38 19.59
CA PRO A 241 -5.72 25.02 20.34
C PRO A 241 -7.06 24.27 20.23
N TRP A 242 -7.17 23.40 19.23
CA TRP A 242 -8.34 22.56 19.01
C TRP A 242 -8.29 21.25 19.80
N PHE A 243 -7.14 20.84 20.34
CA PHE A 243 -7.00 19.54 21.00
C PHE A 243 -7.49 19.57 22.45
N ASN A 244 -8.33 18.61 22.80
CA ASN A 244 -8.79 18.35 24.16
C ASN A 244 -8.28 16.97 24.63
N GLN A 245 -7.49 16.96 25.70
CA GLN A 245 -6.95 15.74 26.28
C GLN A 245 -7.96 14.98 27.16
N ALA A 246 -8.87 15.71 27.82
CA ALA A 246 -9.83 15.13 28.77
C ALA A 246 -10.97 14.39 28.06
N GLU A 247 -11.26 14.76 26.82
CA GLU A 247 -12.25 14.10 25.99
C GLU A 247 -12.03 14.39 24.50
N GLY A 248 -12.55 13.53 23.63
CA GLY A 248 -12.53 13.76 22.19
C GLY A 248 -13.12 12.63 21.38
N THR A 249 -13.30 12.87 20.09
CA THR A 249 -13.73 11.88 19.10
C THR A 249 -12.89 12.01 17.85
N MET A 250 -12.44 10.88 17.30
CA MET A 250 -11.74 10.80 16.03
C MET A 250 -12.49 9.86 15.09
N LEU A 251 -12.50 10.22 13.81
CA LEU A 251 -13.03 9.39 12.72
C LEU A 251 -12.00 9.27 11.62
N MET A 252 -11.91 8.10 11.01
CA MET A 252 -11.09 7.84 9.83
C MET A 252 -11.88 6.99 8.83
N LYS A 253 -11.76 7.33 7.54
CA LYS A 253 -12.08 6.42 6.45
C LYS A 253 -10.79 5.92 5.80
N PHE A 254 -10.69 4.61 5.61
CA PHE A 254 -9.46 4.00 5.09
C PHE A 254 -9.73 2.78 4.22
N VAL A 255 -8.74 2.43 3.41
CA VAL A 255 -8.66 1.17 2.64
C VAL A 255 -7.35 0.49 3.00
N GLN A 256 -7.37 -0.82 3.23
CA GLN A 256 -6.18 -1.63 3.52
C GLN A 256 -5.70 -2.38 2.27
N ARG A 257 -4.39 -2.46 2.02
CA ARG A 257 -3.80 -3.15 0.85
C ARG A 257 -2.93 -4.37 1.17
N ALA A 258 -2.44 -4.47 2.40
CA ALA A 258 -1.76 -5.67 2.88
C ALA A 258 -2.23 -6.01 4.29
N MET A 259 -2.12 -7.29 4.68
CA MET A 259 -2.52 -7.80 6.00
C MET A 259 -1.29 -7.95 6.91
N PRO A 260 -0.80 -6.90 7.60
CA PRO A 260 0.17 -7.10 8.66
C PRO A 260 -0.52 -7.73 9.89
N ALA A 261 0.27 -8.35 10.76
CA ALA A 261 -0.22 -8.88 12.04
C ALA A 261 -0.85 -7.78 12.92
N THR A 262 -0.34 -6.55 12.81
CA THR A 262 -0.92 -5.37 13.44
C THR A 262 -0.65 -4.14 12.55
N ALA A 263 -1.66 -3.31 12.33
CA ALA A 263 -1.53 -2.03 11.64
C ALA A 263 -2.20 -0.92 12.44
N MET A 264 -1.44 0.12 12.74
CA MET A 264 -1.93 1.28 13.47
C MET A 264 -2.75 2.19 12.53
N LEU A 265 -3.96 2.56 12.93
CA LEU A 265 -4.79 3.51 12.18
C LEU A 265 -4.50 4.93 12.65
N PHE A 266 -4.71 5.21 13.93
CA PHE A 266 -4.37 6.50 14.55
C PHE A 266 -4.28 6.40 16.06
N GLY A 267 -3.44 7.23 16.68
CA GLY A 267 -3.30 7.23 18.13
C GLY A 267 -2.56 8.43 18.66
N ILE A 268 -2.64 8.61 19.98
CA ILE A 268 -1.92 9.67 20.70
C ILE A 268 -1.00 8.98 21.70
N THR A 269 0.26 9.37 21.72
CA THR A 269 1.26 8.82 22.66
C THR A 269 2.08 9.93 23.28
N SER A 270 2.47 9.80 24.54
CA SER A 270 3.51 10.63 25.13
C SER A 270 4.82 10.51 24.33
N ALA A 271 5.49 11.62 24.03
CA ALA A 271 6.77 11.59 23.33
C ALA A 271 7.89 11.00 24.20
N ALA A 272 7.85 11.23 25.52
CA ALA A 272 8.90 10.81 26.45
C ALA A 272 8.90 9.29 26.76
N SER A 273 7.74 8.62 26.65
CA SER A 273 7.63 7.17 26.82
C SER A 273 6.30 6.68 26.23
N ALA A 274 6.29 5.50 25.60
CA ALA A 274 5.07 4.91 25.05
C ALA A 274 4.11 4.33 26.11
N ASN A 275 4.22 4.79 27.36
CA ASN A 275 3.49 4.30 28.53
C ASN A 275 2.09 4.90 28.66
N ASP A 276 1.95 6.16 28.25
CA ASP A 276 0.68 6.89 28.20
C ASP A 276 0.27 7.01 26.74
N ARG A 277 -0.78 6.28 26.36
CA ARG A 277 -1.22 6.19 24.98
C ARG A 277 -2.67 5.79 24.83
N MET A 278 -3.29 6.31 23.78
CA MET A 278 -4.55 5.81 23.23
C MET A 278 -4.30 5.39 21.79
N LEU A 279 -4.67 4.17 21.45
CA LEU A 279 -4.42 3.59 20.14
C LEU A 279 -5.70 3.04 19.52
N VAL A 280 -5.90 3.27 18.23
CA VAL A 280 -6.84 2.55 17.38
C VAL A 280 -6.06 1.85 16.28
N TYR A 281 -6.25 0.54 16.15
CA TYR A 281 -5.44 -0.31 15.30
C TYR A 281 -6.25 -1.49 14.76
N LEU A 282 -5.71 -2.11 13.73
CA LEU A 282 -6.13 -3.40 13.21
C LEU A 282 -5.30 -4.48 13.90
N GLY A 283 -5.94 -5.42 14.59
CA GLY A 283 -5.28 -6.52 15.31
C GLY A 283 -5.97 -7.85 15.09
N GLY A 284 -5.17 -8.91 14.92
CA GLY A 284 -5.65 -10.29 14.83
C GLY A 284 -4.52 -11.29 14.57
N ALA A 285 -4.57 -12.45 15.22
CA ALA A 285 -3.78 -13.62 14.83
C ALA A 285 -4.52 -14.36 13.71
N GLY A 286 -3.81 -14.80 12.65
CA GLY A 286 -4.39 -15.71 11.65
C GLY A 286 -5.13 -15.06 10.47
N GLY A 287 -4.89 -13.78 10.14
CA GLY A 287 -5.29 -13.21 8.84
C GLY A 287 -6.62 -12.46 8.78
N ALA A 288 -7.34 -12.29 9.89
CA ALA A 288 -8.50 -11.40 10.00
C ALA A 288 -8.19 -10.25 10.96
N SER A 289 -7.83 -9.08 10.43
CA SER A 289 -7.47 -7.92 11.26
C SER A 289 -8.73 -7.19 11.70
N SER A 290 -9.16 -7.41 12.94
CA SER A 290 -10.29 -6.69 13.57
C SER A 290 -9.85 -5.32 14.06
N VAL A 291 -10.74 -4.33 14.03
CA VAL A 291 -10.46 -3.03 14.65
C VAL A 291 -10.54 -3.17 16.17
N ALA A 292 -9.50 -2.68 16.82
CA ALA A 292 -9.37 -2.65 18.26
C ALA A 292 -8.88 -1.28 18.73
N ALA A 293 -9.16 -0.97 20.00
CA ALA A 293 -8.63 0.21 20.66
C ALA A 293 -8.17 -0.09 22.07
N ASN A 294 -7.04 0.51 22.44
CA ASN A 294 -6.46 0.37 23.77
C ASN A 294 -6.16 1.74 24.38
N VAL A 295 -6.31 1.83 25.69
CA VAL A 295 -5.87 2.98 26.49
C VAL A 295 -4.89 2.48 27.54
N PHE A 296 -3.74 3.14 27.66
CA PHE A 296 -2.71 2.86 28.66
C PHE A 296 -2.38 4.12 29.44
N ARG A 297 -2.13 3.95 30.74
CA ARG A 297 -1.62 4.98 31.64
C ARG A 297 -0.45 4.41 32.43
N ALA A 298 0.69 5.10 32.41
CA ALA A 298 1.92 4.61 33.04
C ALA A 298 2.27 3.14 32.72
N GLY A 299 1.99 2.70 31.49
CA GLY A 299 2.25 1.32 31.03
C GLY A 299 1.18 0.29 31.41
N VAL A 300 0.20 0.66 32.25
CA VAL A 300 -0.91 -0.21 32.65
C VAL A 300 -2.10 0.00 31.72
N GLN A 301 -2.63 -1.10 31.18
CA GLN A 301 -3.81 -1.06 30.33
C GLN A 301 -5.05 -0.65 31.14
N GLN A 302 -5.65 0.48 30.76
CA GLN A 302 -6.84 1.05 31.39
C GLN A 302 -8.12 0.56 30.70
N ALA A 303 -8.07 0.34 29.39
CA ALA A 303 -9.16 -0.22 28.61
C ALA A 303 -8.63 -1.02 27.42
N SER A 304 -9.38 -2.06 27.04
CA SER A 304 -9.23 -2.83 25.81
C SER A 304 -10.59 -2.98 25.17
N LEU A 305 -10.68 -2.73 23.87
CA LEU A 305 -11.87 -3.00 23.07
C LEU A 305 -11.47 -3.63 21.75
N SER A 306 -12.30 -4.56 21.28
CA SER A 306 -12.30 -5.04 19.89
C SER A 306 -13.74 -4.93 19.40
N VAL A 307 -13.93 -4.45 18.18
CA VAL A 307 -15.25 -4.40 17.55
C VAL A 307 -15.51 -5.75 16.88
N PRO A 308 -16.50 -6.54 17.33
CA PRO A 308 -16.79 -7.83 16.73
C PRO A 308 -17.12 -7.70 15.24
N ASN A 309 -16.74 -8.69 14.43
CA ASN A 309 -17.01 -8.74 12.97
C ASN A 309 -16.46 -7.54 12.18
N SER A 310 -15.47 -6.82 12.72
CA SER A 310 -14.85 -5.66 12.08
C SER A 310 -13.64 -6.00 11.20
N ALA A 311 -13.44 -7.28 10.85
CA ALA A 311 -12.31 -7.71 10.02
C ALA A 311 -12.25 -6.88 8.74
N ALA A 312 -11.13 -6.22 8.44
CA ALA A 312 -10.95 -5.33 7.29
C ALA A 312 -10.41 -6.08 6.07
N PRO A 313 -11.24 -6.49 5.08
CA PRO A 313 -10.74 -7.18 3.90
C PRO A 313 -9.94 -6.20 3.05
N LEU A 314 -8.94 -6.73 2.32
CA LEU A 314 -8.13 -5.91 1.43
C LEU A 314 -8.98 -5.22 0.36
N GLY A 315 -8.66 -3.97 0.05
CA GLY A 315 -9.34 -3.18 -0.97
C GLY A 315 -10.73 -2.66 -0.57
N THR A 316 -11.21 -2.96 0.64
CA THR A 316 -12.53 -2.51 1.11
C THR A 316 -12.41 -1.18 1.86
N LEU A 317 -13.28 -0.23 1.53
CA LEU A 317 -13.43 1.02 2.29
C LEU A 317 -14.06 0.74 3.64
N ARG A 318 -13.44 1.22 4.71
CA ARG A 318 -13.92 1.12 6.09
C ARG A 318 -14.01 2.50 6.72
N LYS A 319 -14.97 2.68 7.62
CA LYS A 319 -15.09 3.84 8.52
C LYS A 319 -14.83 3.36 9.94
N VAL A 320 -13.91 3.98 10.66
CA VAL A 320 -13.72 3.76 12.09
C VAL A 320 -13.91 5.07 12.84
N ALA A 321 -14.58 5.01 13.98
CA ALA A 321 -14.69 6.12 14.91
C ALA A 321 -14.31 5.66 16.31
N ALA A 322 -13.58 6.50 17.05
CA ALA A 322 -13.25 6.26 18.45
C ALA A 322 -13.46 7.55 19.26
N SER A 323 -14.16 7.42 20.39
CA SER A 323 -14.47 8.49 21.32
C SER A 323 -13.98 8.13 22.72
N TRP A 324 -13.40 9.09 23.43
CA TRP A 324 -12.88 8.89 24.77
C TRP A 324 -13.29 10.02 25.71
N LYS A 325 -13.54 9.67 26.97
CA LYS A 325 -13.52 10.56 28.14
C LYS A 325 -13.25 9.72 29.39
N LEU A 326 -12.99 10.35 30.53
CA LEU A 326 -12.89 9.61 31.80
C LEU A 326 -14.17 8.77 32.01
N GLY A 327 -13.98 7.48 32.32
CA GLY A 327 -15.07 6.52 32.48
C GLY A 327 -15.64 5.94 31.19
N ARG A 328 -15.22 6.37 29.99
CA ARG A 328 -15.80 5.87 28.72
C ARG A 328 -14.83 5.89 27.54
N LEU A 329 -14.68 4.73 26.91
CA LEU A 329 -14.14 4.56 25.55
C LEU A 329 -15.24 3.95 24.69
N VAL A 330 -15.48 4.53 23.51
CA VAL A 330 -16.43 4.01 22.52
C VAL A 330 -15.70 3.83 21.20
N VAL A 331 -15.89 2.69 20.53
CA VAL A 331 -15.35 2.44 19.20
C VAL A 331 -16.44 1.87 18.32
N GLN A 332 -16.50 2.32 17.07
CA GLN A 332 -17.40 1.79 16.07
C GLN A 332 -16.69 1.63 14.74
N VAL A 333 -17.10 0.62 13.98
CA VAL A 333 -16.69 0.41 12.60
C VAL A 333 -17.91 0.29 11.70
N ASP A 334 -17.95 1.06 10.63
CA ASP A 334 -19.05 1.14 9.67
C ASP A 334 -20.42 1.29 10.38
N GLU A 335 -21.37 0.41 10.08
CA GLU A 335 -22.69 0.33 10.70
C GLU A 335 -22.77 -0.75 11.80
N LEU A 336 -21.64 -1.31 12.23
CA LEU A 336 -21.64 -2.26 13.34
C LEU A 336 -22.03 -1.57 14.65
N PRO A 337 -22.61 -2.29 15.61
CA PRO A 337 -22.91 -1.73 16.93
C PRO A 337 -21.67 -1.14 17.60
N PRO A 338 -21.75 0.07 18.18
CA PRO A 338 -20.65 0.64 18.95
C PRO A 338 -20.30 -0.25 20.14
N THR A 339 -19.00 -0.47 20.35
CA THR A 339 -18.49 -1.18 21.52
C THR A 339 -18.04 -0.17 22.57
N VAL A 340 -18.42 -0.37 23.83
CA VAL A 340 -18.16 0.58 24.93
C VAL A 340 -17.38 -0.12 26.04
N SER A 341 -16.39 0.58 26.61
CA SER A 341 -15.66 0.14 27.81
C SER A 341 -15.45 1.29 28.78
N GLY A 342 -15.33 0.97 30.07
CA GLY A 342 -14.95 1.94 31.09
C GLY A 342 -13.47 2.28 31.01
N VAL A 343 -13.12 3.55 31.23
CA VAL A 343 -11.73 4.01 31.30
C VAL A 343 -11.49 4.61 32.69
N PRO A 344 -10.91 3.86 33.65
CA PRO A 344 -10.75 4.32 35.04
C PRO A 344 -9.76 5.48 35.16
N ALA A 345 -8.81 5.60 34.23
CA ALA A 345 -7.92 6.74 34.14
C ALA A 345 -7.51 7.02 32.69
N LEU A 346 -7.43 8.31 32.33
CA LEU A 346 -6.91 8.75 31.05
C LEU A 346 -5.37 8.82 31.05
N PRO A 347 -4.74 8.70 29.86
CA PRO A 347 -3.31 8.92 29.73
C PRO A 347 -2.89 10.30 30.23
N ALA A 348 -1.81 10.35 31.02
CA ALA A 348 -1.20 11.59 31.47
C ALA A 348 -0.10 11.99 30.47
N TYR A 349 -0.50 12.57 29.34
CA TYR A 349 0.43 12.87 28.26
C TYR A 349 1.53 13.85 28.67
N VAL A 350 2.76 13.56 28.27
CA VAL A 350 3.90 14.48 28.30
C VAL A 350 4.34 14.72 26.86
N ALA A 351 4.16 15.95 26.37
CA ALA A 351 4.42 16.33 24.99
C ALA A 351 3.78 15.32 23.99
N PRO A 352 2.44 15.16 24.01
CA PRO A 352 1.78 14.14 23.20
C PRO A 352 2.07 14.32 21.71
N THR A 353 2.25 13.21 21.01
CA THR A 353 2.32 13.15 19.56
C THR A 353 1.09 12.42 19.05
N PHE A 354 0.40 13.02 18.08
CA PHE A 354 -0.61 12.30 17.31
C PHE A 354 0.07 11.57 16.16
N TRP A 355 -0.20 10.28 16.03
CA TRP A 355 0.31 9.44 14.95
C TRP A 355 -0.83 9.01 14.04
N LEU A 356 -0.58 9.06 12.73
CA LEU A 356 -1.50 8.63 11.69
C LEU A 356 -0.85 7.50 10.88
N GLY A 357 -1.54 6.37 10.73
CA GLY A 357 -1.10 5.22 9.91
C GLY A 357 0.11 4.42 10.44
N GLN A 358 0.65 4.77 11.61
CA GLN A 358 1.77 4.07 12.26
C GLN A 358 1.83 4.42 13.75
N ARG A 359 2.66 3.70 14.51
CA ARG A 359 2.92 3.91 15.93
C ARG A 359 4.39 4.29 16.17
N ASN A 360 4.64 5.40 16.88
CA ASN A 360 5.94 5.73 17.47
C ASN A 360 7.14 5.69 16.51
N GLY A 361 7.05 6.38 15.37
CA GLY A 361 8.18 6.45 14.43
C GLY A 361 8.33 5.22 13.54
N GLY A 362 7.21 4.60 13.15
CA GLY A 362 7.17 3.55 12.12
C GLY A 362 6.91 2.14 12.63
N GLY A 363 6.56 1.95 13.90
CA GLY A 363 6.02 0.68 14.40
C GLY A 363 4.62 0.42 13.86
N ASP A 364 4.28 -0.85 13.64
CA ASP A 364 2.97 -1.32 13.15
C ASP A 364 2.39 -0.49 11.99
N PRO A 365 3.15 -0.28 10.90
CA PRO A 365 2.73 0.61 9.84
C PRO A 365 1.57 0.02 9.04
N MET A 366 0.58 0.88 8.75
CA MET A 366 -0.50 0.58 7.83
C MET A 366 0.03 0.51 6.39
N ASP A 367 -0.47 -0.45 5.62
CA ASP A 367 -0.38 -0.46 4.16
C ASP A 367 -1.77 -0.23 3.59
N GLY A 368 -1.99 0.93 2.98
CA GLY A 368 -3.33 1.35 2.59
C GLY A 368 -3.45 2.84 2.25
N GLU A 369 -4.68 3.31 2.15
CA GLU A 369 -5.03 4.71 1.94
C GLU A 369 -5.89 5.24 3.06
N ILE A 370 -5.67 6.49 3.47
CA ILE A 370 -6.58 7.25 4.32
C ILE A 370 -7.30 8.28 3.43
N LEU A 371 -8.63 8.20 3.40
CA LEU A 371 -9.48 9.04 2.57
C LEU A 371 -9.92 10.28 3.32
N ASP A 372 -10.47 10.07 4.53
CA ASP A 372 -10.98 11.12 5.39
C ASP A 372 -10.43 10.95 6.82
N PHE A 373 -10.19 12.07 7.48
CA PHE A 373 -9.90 12.11 8.91
C PHE A 373 -10.59 13.32 9.54
N ALA A 374 -11.25 13.12 10.66
CA ALA A 374 -11.93 14.17 11.41
C ALA A 374 -11.68 14.03 12.91
N TYR A 375 -11.65 15.17 13.61
CA TYR A 375 -11.50 15.25 15.05
C TYR A 375 -12.48 16.26 15.64
N TRP A 376 -13.07 15.89 16.77
CA TRP A 376 -13.91 16.77 17.58
C TRP A 376 -13.38 16.81 19.01
N PRO A 377 -13.26 17.99 19.64
CA PRO A 377 -12.81 18.15 21.03
C PRO A 377 -13.88 17.78 22.07
N LYS A 378 -14.78 16.87 21.70
CA LYS A 378 -15.90 16.38 22.51
C LYS A 378 -16.07 14.88 22.33
N ALA A 379 -16.39 14.18 23.41
CA ALA A 379 -16.63 12.74 23.37
C ALA A 379 -18.05 12.40 22.94
N ALA A 380 -18.22 11.82 21.75
CA ALA A 380 -19.49 11.19 21.36
C ALA A 380 -19.86 10.05 22.32
N ASN A 381 -21.15 9.94 22.64
CA ASN A 381 -21.73 8.74 23.22
C ASN A 381 -22.01 7.67 22.14
N ALA A 382 -22.51 6.51 22.55
CA ALA A 382 -22.76 5.39 21.63
C ALA A 382 -23.82 5.70 20.56
N ALA A 383 -24.84 6.50 20.87
CA ALA A 383 -25.84 6.91 19.88
C ALA A 383 -25.26 7.94 18.90
N GLU A 384 -24.48 8.91 19.41
CA GLU A 384 -23.86 9.94 18.59
C GLU A 384 -22.81 9.37 17.64
N ILE A 385 -21.93 8.48 18.10
CA ILE A 385 -20.87 7.90 17.26
C ILE A 385 -21.43 7.12 16.08
N ALA A 386 -22.62 6.53 16.23
CA ALA A 386 -23.32 5.86 15.14
C ALA A 386 -23.77 6.81 14.02
N ALA A 387 -24.03 8.07 14.37
CA ALA A 387 -24.52 9.08 13.44
C ALA A 387 -23.40 9.94 12.82
N ILE A 388 -22.17 9.91 13.36
CA ILE A 388 -21.13 10.84 12.88
C ILE A 388 -20.63 10.48 11.47
N THR A 389 -20.37 11.56 10.73
CA THR A 389 -19.74 11.60 9.41
C THR A 389 -18.58 12.61 9.45
N PRO A 390 -17.67 12.62 8.46
CA PRO A 390 -16.66 13.67 8.35
C PRO A 390 -17.25 15.10 8.32
N ASP A 391 -18.49 15.24 7.83
CA ASP A 391 -19.19 16.53 7.70
C ASP A 391 -19.93 16.95 8.98
N THR A 392 -19.90 16.13 10.03
CA THR A 392 -20.54 16.48 11.31
C THR A 392 -19.84 17.68 11.93
N GLU A 393 -20.56 18.78 12.12
CA GLU A 393 -19.96 20.01 12.67
C GLU A 393 -19.73 19.92 14.18
N LEU A 394 -20.68 19.35 14.92
CA LEU A 394 -20.71 19.36 16.39
C LEU A 394 -21.20 18.02 16.98
N ILE A 395 -20.71 17.71 18.19
CA ILE A 395 -21.13 16.58 19.02
C ILE A 395 -21.71 17.16 20.33
N ALA A 396 -22.84 16.65 20.82
CA ALA A 396 -23.48 17.16 22.03
C ALA A 396 -22.83 16.61 23.32
N GLY A 397 -22.49 15.31 23.35
CA GLY A 397 -21.61 14.64 24.32
C GLY A 397 -22.26 13.72 25.35
#